data_AF-A0A9X7XZ52-F1
#
_entry.id   AF-A0A9X7XZ52-F1
#
_cell.length_a   1.000
_cell.length_b   1.000
_cell.length_c   1.000
_cell.angle_alpha   90.00
_cell.angle_beta   90.00
_cell.angle_gamma   90.00
#
_symmetry.space_group_name_H-M   'P 1'
#
loop_
_entity.id
_entity.type
_entity.pdbx_description
1 polymer ?
#
loop_
_entity_poly.entity_id
_entity_poly.type
_entity_poly.pdbx_seq_one_letter_code
_entity_poly.pdbx_strand_id
1 'polypeptide(L)'
;MVKIDLDRLDNEQKIRVLKKAVNKYGLSYVAQKLGVDRSTLYRYVASKMKKAPDEVISSAVEILSLEELSDTLYGLKTVYVDPTTALSVIIKALRDEDFRNFFLTLLYQYMEDYLKTATNT
;
A
#
# COMPACT_ATOMS: atom_id res chain seq x y z
N MET A 1 8.14 6.35 -6.15
CA MET A 1 7.84 5.44 -5.03
C MET A 1 6.53 5.87 -4.40
N VAL A 2 5.61 4.94 -4.18
CA VAL A 2 4.36 5.23 -3.48
C VAL A 2 4.70 5.47 -2.01
N LYS A 3 4.54 6.71 -1.54
CA LYS A 3 4.78 7.08 -0.15
C LYS A 3 3.47 6.88 0.61
N ILE A 4 3.29 5.70 1.21
CA ILE A 4 2.13 5.44 2.07
C ILE A 4 2.30 6.29 3.33
N ASP A 5 1.28 7.08 3.63
CA ASP A 5 1.22 7.85 4.87
C ASP A 5 0.94 6.92 6.05
N LEU A 6 1.98 6.64 6.85
CA LEU A 6 1.92 5.72 7.97
C LEU A 6 1.14 6.26 9.17
N ASP A 7 0.90 7.57 9.24
CA ASP A 7 0.11 8.19 10.31
C ASP A 7 -1.38 7.91 10.15
N ARG A 8 -1.79 7.53 8.94
CA ARG A 8 -3.16 7.10 8.61
C ARG A 8 -3.42 5.63 8.87
N LEU A 9 -2.39 4.85 9.22
CA LEU A 9 -2.53 3.43 9.52
C LEU A 9 -2.71 3.18 11.02
N ASP A 10 -3.75 2.43 11.37
CA ASP A 10 -3.91 1.92 12.73
C ASP A 10 -2.87 0.82 13.05
N ASN A 11 -2.69 0.51 14.34
CA ASN A 11 -1.70 -0.49 14.76
C ASN A 11 -2.00 -1.89 14.21
N GLU A 12 -3.25 -2.24 13.97
CA GLU A 12 -3.60 -3.54 13.39
C GLU A 12 -3.21 -3.60 11.91
N GLN A 13 -3.46 -2.53 11.14
CA GLN A 13 -3.03 -2.36 9.76
C GLN A 13 -1.51 -2.49 9.65
N LYS A 14 -0.77 -1.82 10.53
CA LYS A 14 0.70 -1.93 10.59
C LYS A 14 1.15 -3.38 10.84
N ILE A 15 0.49 -4.09 11.74
CA ILE A 15 0.79 -5.51 12.00
C ILE A 15 0.39 -6.40 10.80
N ARG A 16 -0.70 -6.10 10.10
CA ARG A 16 -1.11 -6.83 8.89
C ARG A 16 -0.07 -6.71 7.78
N VAL A 17 0.52 -5.53 7.57
CA VAL A 17 1.64 -5.31 6.64
C VAL A 17 2.81 -6.23 6.97
N LEU A 18 3.24 -6.26 8.24
CA LEU A 18 4.33 -7.15 8.68
C LEU A 18 3.98 -8.63 8.50
N LYS A 19 2.76 -9.04 8.83
CA LYS A 19 2.27 -10.41 8.61
C LYS A 19 2.33 -10.81 7.13
N LYS A 20 1.86 -9.93 6.23
CA LYS A 20 1.88 -10.20 4.78
C LYS A 20 3.31 -10.38 4.27
N ALA A 21 4.23 -9.49 4.65
CA ALA A 21 5.64 -9.59 4.28
C ALA A 21 6.26 -10.92 4.77
N VAL A 22 6.04 -11.28 6.04
CA VAL A 22 6.56 -12.52 6.64
C VAL A 22 5.96 -13.76 6.00
N ASN A 23 4.66 -13.78 5.70
CA ASN A 23 4.00 -14.92 5.07
C ASN A 23 4.53 -15.18 3.65
N LYS A 24 4.89 -14.12 2.91
CA LYS A 24 5.37 -14.22 1.54
C LYS A 24 6.85 -14.59 1.45
N TYR A 25 7.70 -13.87 2.18
CA TYR A 25 9.15 -13.99 2.03
C TYR A 25 9.83 -14.79 3.15
N GLY A 26 9.08 -15.14 4.21
CA GLY A 26 9.60 -15.83 5.37
C GLY A 26 10.22 -14.90 6.41
N LEU A 27 10.10 -15.31 7.67
CA LEU A 27 10.50 -14.51 8.83
C LEU A 27 11.98 -14.10 8.82
N SER A 28 12.89 -15.01 8.42
CA SER A 28 14.33 -14.76 8.43
C SER A 28 14.75 -13.71 7.40
N TYR A 29 14.21 -13.80 6.18
CA TYR A 29 14.50 -12.84 5.11
C TYR A 29 13.98 -11.46 5.46
N VAL A 30 12.73 -11.38 5.93
CA VAL A 30 12.11 -10.11 6.30
C VAL A 30 12.85 -9.46 7.48
N ALA A 31 13.25 -10.24 8.49
CA ALA A 31 14.04 -9.72 9.62
C ALA A 31 15.34 -9.07 9.15
N GLN A 32 16.08 -9.75 8.26
CA GLN A 32 17.31 -9.21 7.66
C GLN A 32 17.04 -7.93 6.87
N LYS A 33 15.99 -7.91 6.04
CA LYS A 33 15.65 -6.77 5.19
C LYS A 33 15.19 -5.55 5.99
N LEU A 34 14.52 -5.78 7.12
CA LEU A 34 14.05 -4.74 8.05
C LEU A 34 15.14 -4.28 9.05
N GLY A 35 16.31 -4.92 9.05
CA GLY A 35 17.38 -4.59 10.00
C GLY A 35 17.05 -4.90 11.47
N VAL A 36 16.18 -5.88 11.72
CA VAL A 36 15.76 -6.27 13.08
C VAL A 36 16.02 -7.75 13.36
N ASP A 37 16.20 -8.11 14.63
CA ASP A 37 16.31 -9.51 15.00
C ASP A 37 15.05 -10.31 14.67
N ARG A 38 15.24 -11.58 14.31
CA ARG A 38 14.15 -12.52 14.01
C ARG A 38 13.16 -12.65 15.17
N SER A 39 13.64 -12.65 16.41
CA SER A 39 12.82 -12.69 17.62
C SER A 39 12.00 -11.40 17.82
N THR A 40 12.59 -10.25 17.48
CA THR A 40 11.93 -8.94 17.52
C THR A 40 10.82 -8.86 16.49
N LEU A 41 11.08 -9.24 15.24
CA LEU A 41 10.06 -9.31 14.20
C LEU A 41 8.92 -10.27 14.58
N TYR A 42 9.25 -11.45 15.12
CA TYR A 42 8.24 -12.40 15.59
C TYR A 42 7.34 -11.80 16.68
N ARG A 43 7.89 -11.03 17.62
CA ARG A 43 7.10 -10.35 18.66
C ARG A 43 6.15 -9.31 18.08
N TYR A 44 6.56 -8.55 17.05
CA TYR A 44 5.68 -7.61 16.36
C TYR A 44 4.53 -8.32 15.66
N VAL A 45 4.83 -9.37 14.89
CA VAL A 45 3.85 -10.14 14.11
C VAL A 45 2.86 -10.88 15.00
N ALA A 46 3.33 -11.41 16.14
CA ALA A 46 2.50 -12.11 17.12
C ALA A 46 1.71 -11.15 18.05
N SER A 47 1.77 -9.84 17.82
CA SER A 47 1.14 -8.81 18.67
C SER A 47 1.57 -8.88 20.15
N LYS A 48 2.76 -9.42 20.42
CA LYS A 48 3.33 -9.55 21.78
C LYS A 48 4.07 -8.29 22.23
N MET A 49 4.07 -7.23 21.42
CA MET A 49 4.60 -5.91 21.72
C MET A 49 3.57 -4.83 21.40
N LYS A 50 3.64 -3.70 22.13
CA LYS A 50 2.70 -2.57 21.99
C LYS A 50 2.68 -1.93 20.60
N LYS A 51 3.83 -1.73 19.95
CA LYS A 51 3.92 -1.06 18.65
C LYS A 51 5.25 -1.38 17.96
N ALA A 52 5.21 -1.63 16.66
CA ALA A 52 6.41 -1.67 15.82
C ALA A 52 6.81 -0.22 15.44
N PRO A 53 8.11 0.13 15.41
CA PRO A 53 8.56 1.44 14.97
C PRO A 53 8.12 1.74 13.52
N ASP A 54 7.80 3.00 13.23
CA ASP A 54 7.31 3.38 11.90
C ASP A 54 8.36 3.15 10.79
N GLU A 55 9.65 3.23 11.12
CA GLU A 55 10.77 2.87 10.22
C GLU A 55 10.71 1.39 9.77
N VAL A 56 10.38 0.49 10.70
CA VAL A 56 10.22 -0.94 10.44
C VAL A 56 8.99 -1.19 9.56
N ILE A 57 7.91 -0.44 9.78
CA ILE A 57 6.71 -0.52 8.94
C ILE A 57 7.00 0.04 7.55
N SER A 58 7.68 1.18 7.43
CA SER A 58 8.04 1.78 6.14
C SER A 58 8.87 0.81 5.30
N SER A 59 9.86 0.18 5.92
CA SER A 59 10.70 -0.80 5.25
C SER A 59 9.91 -2.05 4.84
N ALA A 60 8.89 -2.44 5.61
CA ALA A 60 8.00 -3.56 5.25
C ALA A 60 7.07 -3.21 4.09
N VAL A 61 6.60 -1.95 4.03
CA VAL A 61 5.80 -1.42 2.91
C VAL A 61 6.61 -1.46 1.62
N GLU A 62 7.88 -1.10 1.64
CA GLU A 62 8.74 -1.10 0.45
C GLU A 62 8.99 -2.50 -0.15
N ILE A 63 8.82 -3.57 0.64
CA ILE A 63 9.03 -4.95 0.18
C ILE A 63 7.77 -5.50 -0.53
N LEU A 64 6.60 -4.94 -0.26
CA LEU A 64 5.31 -5.40 -0.81
C LEU A 64 4.94 -4.63 -2.08
N SER A 65 4.23 -5.28 -3.00
CA SER A 65 3.65 -4.58 -4.16
C SER A 65 2.48 -3.68 -3.72
N LEU A 66 2.12 -2.69 -4.55
CA LEU A 66 0.98 -1.82 -4.28
C LEU A 66 -0.34 -2.60 -4.14
N GLU A 67 -0.53 -3.63 -4.97
CA GLU A 67 -1.69 -4.51 -4.90
C GLU A 67 -1.74 -5.28 -3.57
N GLU A 68 -0.60 -5.81 -3.14
CA GLU A 68 -0.49 -6.56 -1.88
C GLU A 68 -0.74 -5.66 -0.68
N LEU A 69 -0.24 -4.44 -0.72
CA LEU A 69 -0.51 -3.42 0.30
C LEU A 69 -1.98 -3.06 0.32
N SER A 70 -2.58 -2.82 -0.84
CA SER A 70 -4.01 -2.50 -0.96
C SER A 70 -4.87 -3.63 -0.38
N ASP A 71 -4.61 -4.88 -0.79
CA ASP A 71 -5.28 -6.08 -0.28
C ASP A 71 -5.07 -6.24 1.24
N THR A 72 -3.86 -5.97 1.74
CA THR A 72 -3.55 -6.13 3.18
C THR A 72 -4.20 -5.05 4.05
N LEU A 73 -4.26 -3.82 3.55
CA LEU A 73 -4.74 -2.66 4.29
C LEU A 73 -6.25 -2.54 4.24
N TYR A 74 -6.83 -2.77 3.07
CA TYR A 74 -8.23 -2.53 2.77
C TYR A 74 -9.03 -3.82 2.54
N GLY A 75 -8.36 -4.97 2.44
CA GLY A 75 -8.93 -6.18 1.84
C GLY A 75 -9.03 -6.01 0.33
N LEU A 76 -9.34 -7.08 -0.41
CA LEU A 76 -9.93 -7.05 -1.76
C LEU A 76 -11.31 -6.32 -1.79
N LYS A 77 -11.50 -5.29 -0.97
CA LYS A 77 -12.61 -4.37 -1.05
C LYS A 77 -12.25 -3.35 -2.11
N THR A 78 -12.85 -3.51 -3.27
CA THR A 78 -13.27 -2.35 -4.05
C THR A 78 -14.04 -1.44 -3.08
N VAL A 79 -13.41 -0.35 -2.64
CA VAL A 79 -14.15 0.69 -1.93
C VAL A 79 -15.28 1.08 -2.86
N TYR A 80 -16.51 1.08 -2.38
CA TYR A 80 -17.63 1.57 -3.18
C TYR A 80 -17.35 3.04 -3.50
N VAL A 81 -16.96 3.30 -4.75
CA VAL A 81 -16.76 4.65 -5.26
C VAL A 81 -18.10 5.09 -5.81
N ASP A 82 -18.82 5.90 -5.05
CA ASP A 82 -20.03 6.54 -5.53
C ASP A 82 -19.69 7.62 -6.60
N PRO A 83 -20.66 8.03 -7.43
CA PRO A 83 -20.43 9.03 -8.47
C PRO A 83 -19.85 10.36 -7.99
N THR A 84 -20.19 10.78 -6.76
CA THR A 84 -19.67 12.02 -6.15
C THR A 84 -18.20 11.88 -5.82
N THR A 85 -17.83 10.75 -5.22
CA THR A 85 -16.43 10.44 -4.92
C THR A 85 -15.61 10.35 -6.20
N ALA A 86 -16.12 9.68 -7.24
CA ALA A 86 -15.47 9.63 -8.55
C ALA A 86 -15.28 11.04 -9.15
N LEU A 87 -16.32 11.87 -9.13
CA LEU A 87 -16.24 13.25 -9.63
C LEU A 87 -15.25 14.11 -8.84
N SER A 88 -15.13 13.90 -7.53
CA SER A 88 -14.19 14.63 -6.68
C SER A 88 -12.73 14.37 -7.09
N VAL A 89 -12.39 13.13 -7.48
CA VAL A 89 -11.08 12.75 -8.00
C VAL A 89 -10.80 13.47 -9.33
N ILE A 90 -11.80 13.53 -10.22
CA ILE A 90 -11.69 14.27 -11.49
C ILE A 90 -11.46 15.76 -11.25
N ILE A 91 -12.26 16.39 -10.37
CA ILE A 91 -12.10 17.81 -10.02
C ILE A 91 -10.72 18.07 -9.42
N LYS A 92 -10.22 17.16 -8.57
CA LYS A 92 -8.87 17.27 -8.00
C LYS A 92 -7.81 17.23 -9.08
N ALA A 93 -7.88 16.30 -10.03
CA ALA A 93 -6.97 16.24 -11.18
C ALA A 93 -7.06 17.48 -12.09
N LEU A 94 -8.23 18.10 -12.22
CA LEU A 94 -8.33 19.35 -12.98
C LEU A 94 -7.62 20.52 -12.27
N ARG A 95 -7.70 20.58 -10.94
CA ARG A 95 -7.23 21.72 -10.14
C ARG A 95 -5.79 21.60 -9.63
N ASP A 96 -5.26 20.39 -9.51
CA ASP A 96 -3.96 20.10 -8.92
C ASP A 96 -3.11 19.32 -9.93
N GLU A 97 -2.07 19.97 -10.45
CA GLU A 97 -1.22 19.42 -11.50
C GLU A 97 -0.36 18.25 -11.03
N ASP A 98 0.16 18.30 -9.81
CA ASP A 98 0.96 17.21 -9.24
C ASP A 98 0.09 15.96 -9.06
N PHE A 99 -1.12 16.15 -8.51
CA PHE A 99 -2.09 15.05 -8.40
C PHE A 99 -2.49 14.52 -9.78
N ARG A 100 -2.72 15.39 -10.76
CA ARG A 100 -3.06 14.99 -12.14
C ARG A 100 -1.99 14.10 -12.76
N ASN A 101 -0.74 14.53 -12.72
CA ASN A 101 0.38 13.82 -13.33
C ASN A 101 0.59 12.46 -12.66
N PHE A 102 0.45 12.40 -11.34
CA PHE A 102 0.45 11.16 -10.60
C PHE A 102 -0.71 10.24 -10.99
N PHE A 103 -1.94 10.76 -11.01
CA PHE A 103 -3.14 9.99 -11.33
C PHE A 103 -3.10 9.44 -12.77
N LEU A 104 -2.67 10.23 -13.75
CA LEU A 104 -2.47 9.79 -15.12
C LEU A 104 -1.40 8.71 -15.23
N THR A 105 -0.29 8.84 -14.49
CA THR A 105 0.74 7.81 -14.46
C THR A 105 0.18 6.47 -13.98
N LEU A 106 -0.67 6.47 -12.94
CA LEU A 106 -1.34 5.25 -12.48
C LEU A 106 -2.30 4.70 -13.54
N LEU A 107 -3.10 5.55 -14.18
CA LEU A 107 -4.02 5.12 -15.24
C LEU A 107 -3.27 4.47 -16.40
N TYR A 108 -2.17 5.05 -16.86
CA TYR A 108 -1.35 4.41 -17.89
C TYR A 108 -0.72 3.12 -17.37
N GLN A 109 -0.07 3.12 -16.22
CA GLN A 109 0.62 1.93 -15.72
C GLN A 109 -0.29 0.71 -15.55
N TYR A 110 -1.56 0.91 -15.18
CA TYR A 110 -2.47 -0.19 -14.84
C TYR A 110 -3.63 -0.40 -15.81
N MET A 111 -3.97 0.61 -16.62
CA MET A 111 -5.12 0.57 -17.53
C MET A 111 -4.76 0.85 -18.99
N GLU A 112 -3.47 0.86 -19.35
CA GLU A 112 -3.02 1.16 -20.72
C GLU A 112 -3.79 0.38 -21.80
N ASP A 113 -3.93 -0.93 -21.64
CA ASP A 113 -4.60 -1.78 -22.65
C ASP A 113 -6.09 -1.42 -22.79
N TYR A 114 -6.76 -1.11 -21.69
CA TYR A 114 -8.15 -0.66 -21.69
C TYR A 114 -8.29 0.72 -22.32
N LEU A 115 -7.37 1.63 -22.02
CA LEU A 115 -7.34 2.97 -22.58
C LEU A 115 -7.16 2.91 -24.09
N LYS A 116 -6.16 2.16 -24.58
CA LYS A 116 -5.91 1.93 -26.01
C LYS A 116 -7.14 1.37 -26.72
N THR A 117 -7.83 0.42 -26.10
CA THR A 117 -9.05 -0.17 -26.67
C THR A 117 -10.18 0.85 -26.73
N ALA A 118 -10.38 1.64 -25.68
CA ALA A 118 -11.41 2.67 -25.62
C ALA A 118 -11.14 3.88 -26.53
N THR A 119 -9.87 4.19 -26.84
CA THR A 119 -9.52 5.29 -27.77
C THR A 119 -9.50 4.89 -29.24
N ASN A 120 -9.43 3.59 -29.54
CA ASN A 120 -9.49 3.05 -30.90
C ASN A 120 -10.94 2.77 -31.37
N THR A 121 -11.94 3.24 -30.62
CA THR A 121 -13.35 3.25 -30.99
C THR A 121 -13.77 4.69 -31.27
#